data_AF-A0A821Q1A8-F1
#
_entry.id   AF-A0A821Q1A8-F1
#
_cell.length_a   1.000
_cell.length_b   1.000
_cell.length_c   1.000
_cell.angle_alpha   90.00
_cell.angle_beta   90.00
_cell.angle_gamma   90.00
#
_symmetry.space_group_name_H-M   'P 1'
#
loop_
_entity.id
_entity.type
_entity.pdbx_description
1 polymer ?
#
loop_
_entity_poly.entity_id
_entity_poly.type
_entity_poly.pdbx_seq_one_letter_code
_entity_poly.pdbx_strand_id
1 'polypeptide(L)'
;MTEQIFRLNSSVSDASFAVSCENVFSKLIRPDQSTIDGILKYDTCDKADIVLPDRQKFVWYFAMGSMMNPISLFLRDILPLMSYPAKCLNYKIVFRPSMGMADIEPCSEGEIHGVVHLLSDEQMRRLDAIEAIYHRIVVNSINYQEQTHLVYIYKMNIDYP
;
A
#
# COMPACT_ATOMS: atom_id res chain seq x y z
N MET A 1 -9.11 -18.55 -19.37
CA MET A 1 -7.84 -19.29 -19.33
C MET A 1 -6.71 -18.28 -19.14
N THR A 2 -6.48 -17.79 -17.90
CA THR A 2 -5.35 -16.89 -17.52
C THR A 2 -5.39 -16.59 -15.99
N GLU A 3 -5.37 -17.61 -15.13
CA GLU A 3 -5.32 -17.40 -13.66
C GLU A 3 -3.97 -17.76 -13.01
N GLN A 4 -2.95 -18.15 -13.80
CA GLN A 4 -1.83 -18.95 -13.26
C GLN A 4 -0.44 -18.30 -13.26
N ILE A 5 -0.25 -17.06 -13.71
CA ILE A 5 1.12 -16.59 -14.04
C ILE A 5 1.86 -15.85 -12.91
N PHE A 6 1.22 -15.51 -11.78
CA PHE A 6 1.92 -14.77 -10.70
C PHE A 6 1.62 -15.28 -9.28
N ARG A 7 1.51 -16.59 -9.09
CA ARG A 7 1.52 -17.16 -7.73
C ARG A 7 2.95 -17.48 -7.32
N LEU A 8 3.30 -17.14 -6.08
CA LEU A 8 4.55 -17.54 -5.42
C LEU A 8 4.75 -19.04 -5.62
N ASN A 9 5.92 -19.45 -6.11
CA ASN A 9 6.24 -20.86 -6.27
C ASN A 9 6.34 -21.51 -4.88
N SER A 10 5.35 -22.34 -4.54
CA SER A 10 5.27 -23.02 -3.26
C SER A 10 6.42 -23.99 -3.02
N SER A 11 7.15 -24.42 -4.08
CA SER A 11 8.33 -25.27 -3.93
C SER A 11 9.59 -24.52 -3.49
N VAL A 12 9.55 -23.20 -3.44
CA VAL A 12 10.68 -22.33 -3.09
C VAL A 12 10.46 -21.60 -1.75
N SER A 13 9.23 -21.58 -1.23
CA SER A 13 8.95 -21.04 0.10
C SER A 13 9.28 -22.07 1.18
N ASP A 14 9.91 -21.60 2.26
CA ASP A 14 10.07 -22.41 3.48
C ASP A 14 8.69 -22.86 3.97
N ALA A 15 8.56 -24.14 4.35
CA ALA A 15 7.30 -24.72 4.83
C ALA A 15 6.71 -23.90 6.00
N SER A 16 7.56 -23.30 6.84
CA SER A 16 7.18 -22.44 7.96
C SER A 16 6.56 -21.12 7.48
N PHE A 17 7.06 -20.56 6.37
CA PHE A 17 6.51 -19.35 5.76
C PHE A 17 5.15 -19.64 5.11
N ALA A 18 5.01 -20.78 4.43
CA ALA A 18 3.73 -21.19 3.85
C ALA A 18 2.65 -21.36 4.93
N VAL A 19 2.96 -22.05 6.03
CA VAL A 19 2.05 -22.21 7.18
C VAL A 19 1.70 -20.86 7.82
N SER A 20 2.68 -19.96 7.96
CA SER A 20 2.43 -18.61 8.46
C SER A 20 1.47 -17.84 7.56
N CYS A 21 1.65 -17.94 6.24
CA CYS A 21 0.75 -17.33 5.26
C CYS A 21 -0.66 -17.90 5.36
N GLU A 22 -0.83 -19.23 5.40
CA GLU A 22 -2.15 -19.87 5.52
C GLU A 22 -2.88 -19.47 6.80
N ASN A 23 -2.16 -19.42 7.93
CA ASN A 23 -2.71 -18.96 9.21
C ASN A 23 -3.14 -17.49 9.19
N VAL A 24 -2.41 -16.64 8.47
CA VAL A 24 -2.77 -15.24 8.28
C VAL A 24 -3.99 -15.14 7.35
N PHE A 25 -3.93 -15.77 6.18
CA PHE A 25 -4.98 -15.69 5.17
C PHE A 25 -6.32 -16.25 5.64
N SER A 26 -6.32 -17.31 6.44
CA SER A 26 -7.54 -17.88 7.03
C SER A 26 -8.23 -16.96 8.04
N LYS A 27 -7.50 -16.02 8.65
CA LYS A 27 -8.03 -15.05 9.61
C LYS A 27 -8.44 -13.73 8.97
N LEU A 28 -8.08 -13.51 7.71
CA LEU A 28 -8.44 -12.31 6.96
C LEU A 28 -9.90 -12.39 6.53
N ILE A 29 -10.79 -11.71 7.26
CA ILE A 29 -12.13 -11.41 6.78
C ILE A 29 -11.99 -10.37 5.68
N ARG A 30 -12.13 -10.80 4.43
CA ARG A 30 -12.17 -9.88 3.30
C ARG A 30 -13.59 -9.34 3.15
N PRO A 31 -13.75 -8.02 2.96
CA PRO A 31 -15.02 -7.47 2.51
C PRO A 31 -15.47 -8.19 1.25
N ASP A 32 -16.78 -8.35 1.09
CA ASP A 32 -17.31 -8.86 -0.16
C ASP A 32 -17.06 -7.85 -1.29
N GLN A 33 -17.04 -8.34 -2.54
CA GLN A 33 -16.75 -7.51 -3.70
C GLN A 33 -17.77 -6.37 -3.87
N SER A 34 -19.04 -6.57 -3.49
CA SER A 34 -20.07 -5.55 -3.64
C SER A 34 -19.87 -4.36 -2.70
N THR A 35 -19.31 -4.61 -1.51
CA THR A 35 -18.87 -3.56 -0.59
C THR A 35 -17.74 -2.73 -1.20
N ILE A 36 -16.74 -3.38 -1.80
CA ILE A 36 -15.62 -2.71 -2.46
C ILE A 36 -16.13 -1.88 -3.65
N ASP A 37 -16.95 -2.47 -4.52
CA ASP A 37 -17.53 -1.78 -5.69
C ASP A 37 -18.39 -0.57 -5.26
N GLY A 38 -19.12 -0.69 -4.15
CA GLY A 38 -19.90 0.39 -3.55
C GLY A 38 -19.04 1.57 -3.08
N ILE A 39 -17.83 1.30 -2.57
CA ILE A 39 -16.85 2.34 -2.20
C ILE A 39 -16.24 2.96 -3.47
N LEU A 40 -15.77 2.13 -4.40
CA LEU A 40 -15.10 2.57 -5.63
C LEU A 40 -15.99 3.41 -6.56
N LYS A 41 -17.32 3.31 -6.43
CA LYS A 41 -18.26 4.19 -7.13
C LYS A 41 -18.03 5.69 -6.85
N TYR A 42 -17.47 6.02 -5.69
CA TYR A 42 -17.18 7.40 -5.28
C TYR A 42 -15.71 7.78 -5.48
N ASP A 43 -14.91 6.88 -6.06
CA ASP A 43 -13.50 7.08 -6.31
C ASP A 43 -13.25 8.06 -7.47
N THR A 44 -12.23 8.90 -7.32
CA THR A 44 -11.79 9.83 -8.36
C THR A 44 -10.27 9.85 -8.42
N CYS A 45 -9.71 9.75 -9.62
CA CYS A 45 -8.25 9.61 -9.81
C CYS A 45 -7.44 10.85 -9.39
N ASP A 46 -8.09 11.99 -9.20
CA ASP A 46 -7.52 13.27 -8.78
C ASP A 46 -7.46 13.46 -7.26
N LYS A 47 -7.79 12.41 -6.48
CA LYS A 47 -7.73 12.44 -5.00
C LYS A 47 -7.13 11.16 -4.47
N ALA A 48 -6.40 11.28 -3.35
CA ALA A 48 -5.88 10.13 -2.61
C ALA A 48 -6.87 9.57 -1.58
N ASP A 49 -8.06 10.17 -1.48
CA ASP A 49 -9.09 9.85 -0.51
C ASP A 49 -10.44 9.64 -1.21
N ILE A 50 -11.19 8.63 -0.77
CA ILE A 50 -12.59 8.40 -1.13
C ILE A 50 -13.45 8.80 0.07
N VAL A 51 -14.45 9.65 -0.14
CA VAL A 51 -15.39 10.06 0.91
C VAL A 51 -16.80 9.69 0.49
N LEU A 52 -17.43 8.81 1.28
CA LEU A 52 -18.80 8.35 1.04
C LEU A 52 -19.84 9.39 1.50
N PRO A 53 -21.11 9.27 1.06
CA PRO A 53 -22.19 10.19 1.48
C PRO A 53 -22.44 10.22 2.98
N ASP A 54 -22.18 9.11 3.68
CA ASP A 54 -22.29 8.98 5.14
C ASP A 54 -21.03 9.48 5.89
N ARG A 55 -20.10 10.09 5.16
CA ARG A 55 -18.82 10.64 5.64
C ARG A 55 -17.78 9.59 6.06
N GLN A 56 -18.00 8.31 5.76
CA GLN A 56 -16.91 7.34 5.85
C GLN A 56 -15.82 7.69 4.85
N LYS A 57 -14.57 7.53 5.29
CA LYS A 57 -13.38 7.90 4.52
C LYS A 57 -12.50 6.67 4.30
N PHE A 58 -12.00 6.54 3.07
CA PHE A 58 -11.03 5.54 2.66
C PHE A 58 -9.85 6.23 1.98
N VAL A 59 -8.69 5.59 2.03
CA VAL A 59 -7.42 6.19 1.66
C VAL A 59 -6.65 5.27 0.74
N TRP A 60 -6.19 5.82 -0.37
CA TRP A 60 -5.23 5.16 -1.25
C TRP A 60 -3.81 5.39 -0.76
N TYR A 61 -3.14 4.31 -0.39
CA TYR A 61 -1.78 4.32 0.17
C TYR A 61 -0.83 3.53 -0.71
N PHE A 62 0.24 4.18 -1.20
CA PHE A 62 1.33 3.56 -1.92
C PHE A 62 2.39 3.07 -0.95
N ALA A 63 2.46 1.75 -0.78
CA ALA A 63 3.50 1.08 -0.03
C ALA A 63 4.77 0.89 -0.88
N MET A 64 5.89 1.23 -0.26
CA MET A 64 7.23 0.85 -0.69
C MET A 64 7.93 0.10 0.46
N GLY A 65 8.86 -0.80 0.14
CA GLY A 65 9.60 -1.56 1.13
C GLY A 65 8.73 -2.54 1.93
N SER A 66 8.80 -2.48 3.27
CA SER A 66 8.23 -3.50 4.16
C SER A 66 6.72 -3.63 4.07
N MET A 67 6.01 -2.52 3.81
CA MET A 67 4.55 -2.48 3.74
C MET A 67 3.99 -3.04 2.44
N MET A 68 4.83 -3.39 1.46
CA MET A 68 4.43 -4.16 0.28
C MET A 68 4.14 -5.62 0.63
N ASN A 69 4.66 -6.11 1.77
CA ASN A 69 4.48 -7.49 2.20
C ASN A 69 3.16 -7.64 2.99
N PRO A 70 2.22 -8.50 2.56
CA PRO A 70 0.95 -8.71 3.26
C PRO A 70 1.12 -9.22 4.70
N ILE A 71 2.19 -9.95 5.00
CA ILE A 71 2.47 -10.41 6.36
C ILE A 71 2.87 -9.23 7.26
N SER A 72 3.65 -8.28 6.73
CA SER A 72 4.00 -7.05 7.45
C SER A 72 2.76 -6.23 7.82
N LEU A 73 1.82 -6.12 6.88
CA LEU A 73 0.54 -5.44 7.09
C LEU A 73 -0.28 -6.14 8.18
N PHE A 74 -0.43 -7.46 8.06
CA PHE A 74 -1.19 -8.26 9.03
C PHE A 74 -0.63 -8.17 10.45
N LEU A 75 0.69 -8.27 10.64
CA LEU A 75 1.33 -8.16 11.96
C LEU A 75 1.16 -6.77 12.61
N ARG A 76 0.72 -5.78 11.84
CA ARG A 76 0.39 -4.42 12.28
C ARG A 76 -1.12 -4.18 12.37
N ASP A 77 -1.92 -5.23 12.23
CA ASP A 77 -3.39 -5.20 12.15
C ASP A 77 -3.92 -4.28 11.04
N ILE A 78 -3.23 -4.24 9.90
CA ILE A 78 -3.66 -3.50 8.71
C ILE A 78 -4.11 -4.49 7.66
N LEU A 79 -5.37 -4.39 7.24
CA LEU A 79 -6.00 -5.31 6.29
C LEU A 79 -6.57 -4.51 5.11
N PRO A 80 -5.81 -4.29 4.03
CA PRO A 80 -6.31 -3.56 2.89
C PRO A 80 -7.60 -4.14 2.34
N LEU A 81 -8.55 -3.28 1.97
CA LEU A 81 -9.79 -3.67 1.29
C LEU A 81 -9.47 -4.23 -0.10
N MET A 82 -8.51 -3.62 -0.78
CA MET A 82 -7.95 -4.11 -2.03
C MET A 82 -6.52 -3.62 -2.22
N SER A 83 -5.81 -4.24 -3.17
CA SER A 83 -4.44 -3.84 -3.50
C SER A 83 -4.10 -4.12 -4.95
N TYR A 84 -3.25 -3.29 -5.55
CA TYR A 84 -2.74 -3.50 -6.91
C TYR A 84 -1.30 -2.99 -7.06
N PRO A 85 -0.50 -3.61 -7.95
CA PRO A 85 0.85 -3.15 -8.21
C PRO A 85 0.83 -1.85 -9.04
N ALA A 86 1.72 -0.92 -8.72
CA ALA A 86 1.82 0.36 -9.42
C ALA A 86 3.24 0.91 -9.40
N LYS A 87 3.45 1.98 -10.17
CA LYS A 87 4.67 2.77 -10.24
C LYS A 87 4.41 4.18 -9.72
N CYS A 88 5.33 4.75 -8.95
CA CYS A 88 5.34 6.17 -8.59
C CYS A 88 6.45 6.86 -9.40
N LEU A 89 6.08 7.85 -10.22
CA LEU A 89 7.01 8.57 -11.09
C LEU A 89 7.62 9.77 -10.40
N ASN A 90 8.79 10.20 -10.88
CA ASN A 90 9.55 11.37 -10.41
C ASN A 90 10.15 11.20 -9.01
N TYR A 91 10.30 9.97 -8.54
CA TYR A 91 10.90 9.66 -7.25
C TYR A 91 11.86 8.48 -7.36
N LYS A 92 12.83 8.42 -6.44
CA LYS A 92 13.69 7.26 -6.22
C LYS A 92 13.63 6.84 -4.75
N ILE A 93 13.76 5.55 -4.50
CA ILE A 93 13.97 5.04 -3.13
C ILE A 93 15.39 5.36 -2.69
N VAL A 94 15.53 5.84 -1.46
CA VAL A 94 16.80 5.95 -0.75
C VAL A 94 16.71 5.26 0.60
N PHE A 95 17.85 4.94 1.20
CA PHE A 95 17.92 4.39 2.54
C PHE A 95 18.67 5.38 3.43
N ARG A 96 18.05 5.80 4.54
CA ARG A 96 18.65 6.79 5.45
C ARG A 96 19.58 6.11 6.46
N PRO A 97 20.82 6.63 6.64
CA PRO A 97 21.88 5.93 7.34
C PRO A 97 21.68 5.74 8.84
N SER A 98 20.82 6.55 9.49
CA SER A 98 20.59 6.44 10.94
C SER A 98 19.86 5.16 11.34
N MET A 99 19.09 4.53 10.44
CA MET A 99 18.33 3.30 10.75
C MET A 99 18.20 2.31 9.57
N GLY A 100 18.78 2.59 8.39
CA GLY A 100 18.60 1.74 7.21
C GLY A 100 17.15 1.72 6.69
N MET A 101 16.37 2.74 7.03
CA MET A 101 14.95 2.84 6.71
C MET A 101 14.74 3.44 5.32
N ALA A 102 13.75 2.91 4.60
CA ALA A 102 13.40 3.38 3.27
C ALA A 102 12.76 4.78 3.33
N ASP A 103 13.15 5.64 2.41
CA ASP A 103 12.60 6.99 2.20
C ASP A 103 12.54 7.26 0.68
N ILE A 104 11.90 8.35 0.29
CA ILE A 104 11.84 8.82 -1.09
C ILE A 104 12.52 10.18 -1.29
N GLU A 105 13.12 10.35 -2.45
CA GLU A 105 13.63 11.64 -2.93
C GLU A 105 13.10 11.94 -4.32
N PRO A 106 12.79 13.22 -4.63
CA PRO A 106 12.51 13.63 -6.00
C PRO A 106 13.65 13.25 -6.95
N CYS A 107 13.29 12.71 -8.11
CA CYS A 107 14.22 12.30 -9.16
C CYS A 107 13.45 12.30 -10.49
N SER A 108 13.68 13.27 -11.37
CA SER A 108 12.85 13.54 -12.56
C SER A 108 12.64 12.33 -13.49
N GLU A 109 13.63 11.45 -13.57
CA GLU A 109 13.59 10.22 -14.38
C GLU A 109 13.49 8.95 -13.52
N GLY A 110 13.24 9.12 -12.23
CA GLY A 110 13.12 8.04 -11.27
C GLY A 110 11.72 7.44 -11.28
N GLU A 111 11.66 6.12 -11.13
CA GLU A 111 10.43 5.40 -10.84
C GLU A 111 10.60 4.49 -9.63
N ILE A 112 9.53 4.35 -8.84
CA ILE A 112 9.44 3.42 -7.72
C ILE A 112 8.34 2.42 -8.02
N HIS A 113 8.68 1.14 -8.01
CA HIS A 113 7.69 0.06 -8.08
C HIS A 113 7.21 -0.29 -6.67
N GLY A 114 5.91 -0.37 -6.49
CA GLY A 114 5.29 -0.62 -5.19
C GLY A 114 3.91 -1.22 -5.30
N VAL A 115 3.18 -1.19 -4.18
CA VAL A 115 1.82 -1.70 -4.09
C VAL A 115 0.92 -0.59 -3.56
N VAL A 116 -0.15 -0.28 -4.28
CA VAL A 116 -1.21 0.60 -3.79
C VAL A 116 -2.23 -0.23 -3.02
N HIS A 117 -2.57 0.22 -1.81
CA HIS A 117 -3.55 -0.37 -0.92
C HIS A 117 -4.72 0.60 -0.73
N LEU A 118 -5.95 0.08 -0.73
CA LEU A 118 -7.12 0.82 -0.24
C LEU A 118 -7.32 0.49 1.24
N LEU A 119 -7.20 1.50 2.10
CA LEU A 119 -7.35 1.36 3.55
C LEU A 119 -8.57 2.13 4.05
N SER A 120 -9.18 1.67 5.14
CA SER A 120 -10.12 2.51 5.88
C SER A 120 -9.39 3.64 6.61
N ASP A 121 -10.10 4.72 6.96
CA ASP A 121 -9.53 5.80 7.77
C ASP A 121 -8.94 5.31 9.11
N GLU A 122 -9.58 4.33 9.76
CA GLU A 122 -9.07 3.73 10.99
C GLU A 122 -7.71 3.05 10.78
N GLN A 123 -7.59 2.25 9.72
CA GLN A 123 -6.33 1.58 9.37
C GLN A 123 -5.25 2.59 8.99
N MET A 124 -5.62 3.65 8.28
CA MET A 124 -4.68 4.70 7.94
C MET A 124 -4.17 5.44 9.19
N ARG A 125 -5.05 5.78 10.15
CA ARG A 125 -4.64 6.38 11.42
C ARG A 125 -3.74 5.47 12.25
N ARG A 126 -3.99 4.15 12.23
CA ARG A 126 -3.10 3.17 12.86
C ARG A 126 -1.73 3.16 12.21
N LEU A 127 -1.68 3.21 10.88
CA LEU A 127 -0.44 3.27 10.13
C LEU A 127 0.32 4.58 10.41
N ASP A 128 -0.38 5.72 10.45
CA ASP A 128 0.21 7.02 10.81
C ASP A 128 0.88 6.97 12.20
N ALA A 129 0.27 6.26 13.16
CA ALA A 129 0.83 6.10 14.50
C ALA A 129 2.09 5.21 14.54
N ILE A 130 2.19 4.21 13.65
CA ILE A 130 3.35 3.32 13.53
C ILE A 130 4.50 4.06 12.83
N GLU A 131 4.20 4.79 11.76
CA GLU A 131 5.17 5.50 10.92
C GLU A 131 5.43 6.94 11.42
N ALA A 132 5.50 7.13 12.75
CA ALA A 132 5.53 8.45 13.39
C ALA A 132 6.70 9.38 12.95
N ILE A 133 7.76 8.81 12.39
CA ILE A 133 8.93 9.55 11.85
C ILE A 133 8.73 10.03 10.41
N TYR A 134 7.66 9.57 9.76
CA TYR A 134 7.28 9.93 8.41
C TYR A 134 6.10 10.90 8.40
N HIS A 135 5.97 11.64 7.32
CA HIS A 135 4.74 12.35 6.96
C HIS A 135 4.24 11.86 5.61
N ARG A 136 2.94 12.01 5.38
CA ARG A 136 2.32 11.66 4.10
C ARG A 136 2.50 12.80 3.12
N ILE A 137 2.86 12.46 1.89
CA ILE A 137 2.77 13.34 0.73
C ILE A 137 1.87 12.71 -0.31
N VAL A 138 1.26 13.54 -1.16
CA VAL A 138 0.45 13.06 -2.29
C VAL A 138 1.32 12.95 -3.53
N VAL A 139 1.23 11.82 -4.22
CA VAL A 139 1.98 11.54 -5.45
C VAL A 139 1.07 10.93 -6.51
N ASN A 140 1.47 11.06 -7.77
CA ASN A 140 0.88 10.29 -8.86
C ASN A 140 1.42 8.87 -8.84
N SER A 141 0.52 7.90 -8.92
CA SER A 141 0.83 6.50 -9.20
C SER A 141 0.23 6.09 -10.55
N ILE A 142 0.88 5.16 -11.24
CA ILE A 142 0.41 4.58 -12.49
C ILE A 142 0.39 3.06 -12.33
N ASN A 143 -0.77 2.44 -12.52
CA ASN A 143 -0.87 0.99 -12.50
C ASN A 143 -0.32 0.38 -13.80
N TYR A 144 -0.16 -0.95 -13.85
CA TYR A 144 0.36 -1.63 -15.04
C TYR A 144 -0.64 -1.73 -16.21
N GLN A 145 -1.79 -1.06 -16.09
CA GLN A 145 -2.75 -0.83 -17.17
C GLN A 145 -2.71 0.63 -17.63
N GLU A 146 -1.68 1.38 -17.25
CA GLU A 146 -1.45 2.80 -17.61
C GLU A 146 -2.53 3.76 -17.06
N GLN A 147 -3.22 3.38 -15.99
CA GLN A 147 -4.19 4.25 -15.30
C GLN A 147 -3.49 5.01 -14.17
N THR A 148 -3.69 6.33 -14.14
CA THR A 148 -3.12 7.21 -13.12
C THR A 148 -4.07 7.39 -11.94
N HIS A 149 -3.52 7.46 -10.72
CA HIS A 149 -4.27 7.73 -9.49
C HIS A 149 -3.40 8.51 -8.49
N LEU A 150 -3.97 9.55 -7.85
CA LEU A 150 -3.34 10.19 -6.70
C LEU A 150 -3.40 9.28 -5.49
N VAL A 151 -2.29 9.16 -4.77
CA VAL A 151 -2.14 8.28 -3.61
C VAL A 151 -1.25 8.95 -2.57
N TYR A 152 -1.40 8.56 -1.31
CA TYR A 152 -0.44 8.94 -0.27
C TYR A 152 0.76 8.01 -0.27
N ILE A 153 1.95 8.56 -0.08
CA ILE A 153 3.19 7.84 0.22
C ILE A 153 3.86 8.48 1.43
N TYR A 154 4.59 7.68 2.22
CA TYR A 154 5.36 8.20 3.34
C TYR A 154 6.71 8.74 2.91
N LYS A 155 7.06 9.90 3.47
CA LYS A 155 8.36 10.55 3.33
C LYS A 155 8.91 10.89 4.72
N MET A 156 10.18 10.58 4.97
CA MET A 156 10.79 10.90 6.26
C MET A 156 10.87 12.42 6.47
N ASN A 157 10.60 12.87 7.70
CA ASN A 157 10.99 14.23 8.09
C ASN A 157 12.49 14.25 8.38
N ILE A 158 13.25 14.90 7.51
CA ILE A 158 14.72 15.00 7.63
C ILE A 158 15.11 15.97 8.78
N ASP A 159 14.16 16.75 9.28
CA ASP A 159 14.35 17.66 10.42
C ASP A 159 14.13 17.00 11.80
N TYR A 160 13.88 15.68 11.87
CA TYR A 160 13.89 14.96 13.14
C TYR A 160 15.35 14.71 13.57
N PRO A 161 15.79 15.26 14.72
CA PRO A 161 17.17 15.16 15.19
C PRO A 161 17.60 13.74 15.55
#